data_AF-W4QQZ2-F1
#
_entry.id   AF-W4QQZ2-F1
#
_cell.length_a   1.000
_cell.length_b   1.000
_cell.length_c   1.000
_cell.angle_alpha   90.00
_cell.angle_beta   90.00
_cell.angle_gamma   90.00
#
_symmetry.space_group_name_H-M   'P 1'
#
loop_
_entity.id
_entity.type
_entity.pdbx_description
1 polymer ?
#
loop_
_entity_poly.entity_id
_entity_poly.type
_entity_poly.pdbx_seq_one_letter_code
_entity_poly.pdbx_strand_id
1 'polypeptide(L)'
;MNVGNDGLNRRDFLKMGGIGTLALTLGTTGLFSFNGLTKTAAAAGNPTSGFGGYGPLVEDPNGIVDLPRGFQYKIISRTGDPMSNGDSIPGLMDGMAAFKGEKNTTILVRNHECGTNHQYPVNGKNPWSKGAAGGTTALVVSPNREVISEYVSNSGNIRNCAGGPSTWGTWLTCEETRNMGHGFVFEVDPLDPENEMSRTPIRDMGYFSHEACAVDPMTGVWYLTEDNSPSFFYRFTPYDRSQKLGSLQKGGKLEAAAFDELPSNQASQFASGQKFGVVWKEVNPERAKEDATALGAFVLAV
;
A
#
# COMPACT_ATOMS: atom_id res chain seq x y z
N MET A 1 13.90 -28.07 21.48
CA MET A 1 12.51 -27.72 21.16
C MET A 1 12.56 -26.34 20.52
N ASN A 2 12.46 -26.27 19.19
CA ASN A 2 12.46 -24.99 18.47
C ASN A 2 11.04 -24.45 18.46
N VAL A 3 10.85 -23.28 19.07
CA VAL A 3 9.61 -22.49 18.94
C VAL A 3 9.78 -21.67 17.66
N GLY A 4 9.10 -22.06 16.60
CA GLY A 4 9.02 -21.30 15.35
C GLY A 4 8.23 -20.02 15.58
N ASN A 5 8.84 -18.89 15.23
CA ASN A 5 8.22 -17.58 15.25
C ASN A 5 7.37 -17.44 13.97
N ASP A 6 6.12 -17.89 14.01
CA ASP A 6 5.17 -17.71 12.90
C ASP A 6 4.59 -16.29 12.96
N GLY A 7 5.41 -15.31 12.56
CA GLY A 7 4.95 -13.96 12.24
C GLY A 7 4.02 -14.00 11.03
N LEU A 8 3.08 -13.05 10.94
CA LEU A 8 2.14 -12.96 9.83
C LEU A 8 2.91 -12.80 8.52
N ASN A 9 2.81 -13.75 7.60
CA ASN A 9 3.48 -13.63 6.31
C ASN A 9 2.63 -12.78 5.35
N ARG A 10 3.25 -12.31 4.25
CA ARG A 10 2.61 -11.50 3.20
C ARG A 10 1.28 -12.07 2.68
N ARG A 11 1.08 -13.39 2.72
CA ARG A 11 -0.16 -14.08 2.32
C ARG A 11 -1.30 -13.87 3.32
N ASP A 12 -0.99 -13.71 4.60
CA ASP A 12 -1.98 -13.41 5.64
C ASP A 12 -2.34 -11.92 5.66
N PHE A 13 -1.40 -11.04 5.34
CA PHE A 13 -1.66 -9.62 5.08
C PHE A 13 -2.59 -9.40 3.87
N LEU A 14 -2.35 -10.07 2.73
CA LEU A 14 -3.21 -9.97 1.55
C LEU A 14 -4.63 -10.51 1.76
N LYS A 15 -4.81 -11.53 2.62
CA LYS A 15 -6.15 -11.99 3.03
C LYS A 15 -6.90 -10.94 3.84
N MET A 16 -6.20 -10.11 4.62
CA MET A 16 -6.78 -8.98 5.35
C MET A 16 -7.08 -7.78 4.44
N GLY A 17 -6.22 -7.47 3.48
CA GLY A 17 -6.39 -6.35 2.54
C GLY A 17 -7.50 -6.55 1.48
N GLY A 18 -7.86 -7.80 1.16
CA GLY A 18 -8.88 -8.14 0.15
C GLY A 18 -10.34 -7.80 0.52
N ILE A 19 -10.60 -7.30 1.73
CA ILE A 19 -11.95 -6.94 2.18
C ILE A 19 -12.44 -5.61 1.55
N GLY A 20 -11.55 -4.80 0.95
CA GLY A 20 -11.88 -3.46 0.44
C GLY A 20 -12.42 -3.36 -1.00
N THR A 21 -12.44 -4.42 -1.81
CA THR A 21 -12.80 -4.31 -3.24
C THR A 21 -13.84 -5.35 -3.66
N LEU A 22 -14.97 -5.39 -2.96
CA LEU A 22 -16.16 -6.11 -3.41
C LEU A 22 -17.35 -5.16 -3.62
N ALA A 23 -17.10 -3.98 -4.17
CA ALA A 23 -18.16 -3.21 -4.84
C ALA A 23 -18.36 -3.78 -6.25
N LEU A 24 -18.95 -4.97 -6.32
CA LEU A 24 -19.45 -5.57 -7.54
C LEU A 24 -20.58 -4.69 -8.09
N THR A 25 -20.30 -3.93 -9.14
CA THR A 25 -21.29 -3.38 -10.06
C THR A 25 -21.97 -4.54 -10.78
N LEU A 26 -22.92 -5.19 -10.13
CA LEU A 26 -23.87 -6.08 -10.78
C LEU A 26 -24.98 -5.23 -11.40
N GLY A 27 -25.05 -5.28 -12.73
CA GLY A 27 -26.00 -4.55 -13.54
C GLY A 27 -27.44 -4.70 -13.04
N THR A 28 -28.16 -3.58 -13.08
CA THR A 28 -29.57 -3.46 -12.78
C THR A 28 -30.42 -4.29 -13.75
N THR A 29 -30.69 -5.55 -13.44
CA THR A 29 -31.89 -6.28 -13.91
C THR A 29 -32.13 -7.52 -13.05
N GLY A 30 -33.19 -7.51 -12.24
CA GLY A 30 -33.71 -8.72 -11.60
C GLY A 30 -34.17 -8.52 -10.16
N LEU A 31 -35.47 -8.24 -9.98
CA LEU A 31 -36.17 -8.29 -8.70
C LEU A 31 -36.02 -9.69 -8.07
N PHE A 32 -35.42 -9.78 -6.88
CA PHE A 32 -35.76 -10.84 -5.91
C PHE A 32 -35.84 -10.26 -4.50
N SER A 33 -36.88 -10.71 -3.79
CA SER A 33 -37.49 -10.16 -2.59
C SER A 33 -36.59 -10.11 -1.34
N PHE A 34 -36.67 -9.00 -0.60
CA PHE A 34 -35.89 -8.65 0.59
C PHE A 34 -36.39 -9.23 1.93
N ASN A 35 -37.10 -10.36 1.94
CA ASN A 35 -37.75 -10.85 3.18
C ASN A 35 -37.05 -12.02 3.92
N GLY A 36 -35.85 -12.43 3.50
CA GLY A 36 -35.13 -13.58 4.10
C GLY A 36 -33.80 -13.30 4.81
N LEU A 37 -33.27 -12.06 4.75
CA LEU A 37 -31.87 -11.79 5.07
C LEU A 37 -31.52 -11.54 6.54
N THR A 38 -32.47 -11.64 7.47
CA THR A 38 -32.23 -11.32 8.90
C THR A 38 -31.80 -12.51 9.77
N LYS A 39 -31.59 -13.71 9.19
CA LYS A 39 -31.20 -14.92 9.96
C LYS A 39 -29.85 -15.57 9.61
N THR A 40 -29.02 -14.95 8.77
CA THR A 40 -27.71 -15.51 8.37
C THR A 40 -26.50 -14.64 8.78
N ALA A 41 -26.66 -13.76 9.77
CA ALA A 41 -25.57 -12.89 10.24
C ALA A 41 -24.77 -13.45 11.45
N ALA A 42 -24.82 -14.78 11.69
CA ALA A 42 -24.16 -15.42 12.83
C ALA A 42 -23.41 -16.72 12.47
N ALA A 43 -22.82 -16.78 11.27
CA ALA A 43 -21.84 -17.80 10.94
C ALA A 43 -20.47 -17.13 10.77
N ALA A 44 -19.53 -17.50 11.64
CA ALA A 44 -18.10 -17.21 11.54
C ALA A 44 -17.46 -18.00 10.38
N GLY A 45 -18.04 -17.87 9.18
CA GLY A 45 -17.61 -18.53 7.96
C GLY A 45 -16.73 -17.59 7.16
N ASN A 46 -15.53 -18.06 6.84
CA ASN A 46 -14.65 -17.50 5.83
C ASN A 46 -15.51 -17.10 4.60
N PRO A 47 -15.49 -15.85 4.09
CA PRO A 47 -16.36 -15.42 2.98
C PRO A 47 -16.12 -16.20 1.67
N THR A 48 -15.07 -17.03 1.62
CA THR A 48 -14.79 -18.00 0.55
C THR A 48 -15.51 -19.35 0.73
N SER A 49 -16.30 -19.56 1.79
CA SER A 49 -16.93 -20.86 2.06
C SER A 49 -18.16 -21.18 1.20
N GLY A 50 -18.69 -20.20 0.43
CA GLY A 50 -19.83 -20.37 -0.46
C GLY A 50 -19.49 -20.60 -1.95
N PHE A 51 -18.28 -20.26 -2.37
CA PHE A 51 -17.71 -20.54 -3.68
C PHE A 51 -16.41 -21.29 -3.43
N GLY A 52 -16.27 -22.55 -3.85
CA GLY A 52 -15.11 -23.42 -3.58
C GLY A 52 -13.77 -22.95 -4.17
N GLY A 53 -13.36 -21.71 -3.91
CA GLY A 53 -12.25 -21.03 -4.53
C GLY A 53 -12.34 -21.03 -6.07
N TYR A 54 -11.20 -20.87 -6.71
CA TYR A 54 -11.04 -21.05 -8.15
C TYR A 54 -10.63 -22.50 -8.53
N GLY A 55 -10.77 -23.45 -7.59
CA GLY A 55 -10.25 -24.80 -7.71
C GLY A 55 -8.75 -24.92 -7.35
N PRO A 56 -8.16 -26.12 -7.51
CA PRO A 56 -6.75 -26.36 -7.21
C PRO A 56 -5.84 -25.59 -8.18
N LEU A 57 -4.63 -25.26 -7.71
CA LEU A 57 -3.59 -24.70 -8.55
C LEU A 57 -3.07 -25.75 -9.53
N VAL A 58 -2.76 -25.32 -10.74
CA VAL A 58 -2.09 -26.09 -11.77
C VAL A 58 -0.64 -25.64 -11.78
N GLU A 59 0.29 -26.59 -11.69
CA GLU A 59 1.73 -26.34 -11.75
C GLU A 59 2.09 -25.64 -13.06
N ASP A 60 2.82 -24.53 -12.95
CA ASP A 60 3.31 -23.79 -14.10
C ASP A 60 4.50 -24.52 -14.74
N PRO A 61 4.45 -24.88 -16.04
CA PRO A 61 5.58 -25.49 -16.72
C PRO A 61 6.86 -24.66 -16.70
N ASN A 62 6.76 -23.34 -16.53
CA ASN A 62 7.90 -22.44 -16.43
C ASN A 62 8.34 -22.17 -14.97
N GLY A 63 7.62 -22.70 -13.98
CA GLY A 63 7.93 -22.55 -12.56
C GLY A 63 7.84 -21.13 -12.02
N ILE A 64 7.02 -20.25 -12.63
CA ILE A 64 6.88 -18.85 -12.21
C ILE A 64 5.72 -18.68 -11.23
N VAL A 65 4.51 -19.10 -11.63
CA VAL A 65 3.32 -18.97 -10.78
C VAL A 65 2.28 -20.04 -11.10
N ASP A 66 2.00 -20.89 -10.11
CA ASP A 66 0.93 -21.86 -10.20
C ASP A 66 -0.43 -21.16 -10.11
N LEU A 67 -1.30 -21.42 -11.09
CA LEU A 67 -2.59 -20.73 -11.21
C LEU A 67 -3.75 -21.74 -11.30
N PRO A 68 -4.96 -21.38 -10.85
CA PRO A 68 -6.12 -22.22 -11.04
C PRO A 68 -6.41 -22.47 -12.54
N ARG A 69 -7.05 -23.59 -12.85
CA ARG A 69 -7.40 -23.94 -14.24
C ARG A 69 -8.18 -22.80 -14.91
N GLY A 70 -7.73 -22.39 -16.09
CA GLY A 70 -8.35 -21.34 -16.91
C GLY A 70 -7.79 -19.93 -16.67
N PHE A 71 -6.95 -19.75 -15.64
CA PHE A 71 -6.18 -18.52 -15.44
C PHE A 71 -4.91 -18.55 -16.28
N GLN A 72 -4.44 -17.38 -16.67
CA GLN A 72 -3.23 -17.18 -17.47
C GLN A 72 -2.52 -15.93 -16.94
N TYR A 73 -1.20 -15.93 -17.05
CA TYR A 73 -0.38 -14.76 -16.76
C TYR A 73 0.43 -14.34 -17.98
N LYS A 74 0.94 -13.12 -17.92
CA LYS A 74 1.96 -12.63 -18.84
C LYS A 74 2.98 -11.83 -18.04
N ILE A 75 4.26 -12.12 -18.27
CA ILE A 75 5.33 -11.34 -17.67
C ILE A 75 5.48 -10.04 -18.45
N ILE A 76 5.31 -8.93 -17.75
CA ILE A 76 5.35 -7.59 -18.35
C ILE A 76 6.69 -6.87 -18.14
N SER A 77 7.44 -7.21 -17.08
CA SER A 77 8.73 -6.58 -16.76
C SER A 77 9.52 -7.48 -15.82
N ARG A 78 10.86 -7.44 -15.90
CA ARG A 78 11.78 -8.20 -15.04
C ARG A 78 12.95 -7.32 -14.63
N THR A 79 13.38 -7.43 -13.37
CA THR A 79 14.60 -6.76 -12.89
C THR A 79 15.79 -7.09 -13.78
N GLY A 80 16.59 -6.06 -14.11
CA GLY A 80 17.80 -6.20 -14.91
C GLY A 80 17.60 -6.13 -16.42
N ASP A 81 16.36 -6.35 -16.92
CA ASP A 81 16.04 -6.12 -18.32
C ASP A 81 16.19 -4.62 -18.65
N PRO A 82 16.47 -4.23 -19.91
CA PRO A 82 16.63 -2.83 -20.27
C PRO A 82 15.31 -2.04 -20.24
N MET A 83 15.31 -0.87 -19.61
CA MET A 83 14.26 0.14 -19.70
C MET A 83 14.38 0.97 -20.99
N SER A 84 13.32 1.71 -21.31
CA SER A 84 13.26 2.57 -22.51
C SER A 84 14.34 3.67 -22.55
N ASN A 85 14.88 4.08 -21.40
CA ASN A 85 15.93 5.09 -21.29
C ASN A 85 17.36 4.51 -21.34
N GLY A 86 17.51 3.19 -21.45
CA GLY A 86 18.82 2.50 -21.47
C GLY A 86 19.33 2.05 -20.11
N ASP A 87 18.70 2.43 -19.01
CA ASP A 87 18.99 1.86 -17.68
C ASP A 87 18.43 0.44 -17.55
N SER A 88 18.82 -0.29 -16.51
CA SER A 88 18.18 -1.55 -16.15
C SER A 88 16.93 -1.32 -15.32
N ILE A 89 15.93 -2.18 -15.51
CA ILE A 89 14.73 -2.24 -14.66
C ILE A 89 15.18 -2.48 -13.21
N PRO A 90 14.77 -1.63 -12.25
CA PRO A 90 15.26 -1.73 -10.88
C PRO A 90 14.80 -3.01 -10.15
N GLY A 91 15.50 -3.34 -9.06
CA GLY A 91 15.25 -4.53 -8.25
C GLY A 91 14.17 -4.35 -7.20
N LEU A 92 13.89 -5.42 -6.46
CA LEU A 92 13.00 -5.42 -5.28
C LEU A 92 11.64 -4.75 -5.55
N MET A 93 11.00 -5.16 -6.64
CA MET A 93 9.67 -4.70 -7.00
C MET A 93 8.67 -5.01 -5.88
N ASP A 94 7.87 -4.01 -5.50
CA ASP A 94 6.90 -4.14 -4.41
C ASP A 94 5.55 -3.47 -4.77
N GLY A 95 4.88 -2.83 -3.81
CA GLY A 95 3.52 -2.29 -3.95
C GLY A 95 3.33 -1.43 -5.21
N MET A 96 2.13 -1.54 -5.79
CA MET A 96 1.82 -0.93 -7.07
C MET A 96 0.33 -0.61 -7.23
N ALA A 97 0.02 0.33 -8.11
CA ALA A 97 -1.33 0.67 -8.51
C ALA A 97 -1.43 0.95 -10.01
N ALA A 98 -2.60 0.66 -10.58
CA ALA A 98 -2.90 0.87 -11.98
C ALA A 98 -3.74 2.14 -12.17
N PHE A 99 -3.32 2.97 -13.11
CA PHE A 99 -3.96 4.24 -13.47
C PHE A 99 -4.33 4.25 -14.94
N LYS A 100 -5.32 5.07 -15.30
CA LYS A 100 -5.75 5.22 -16.68
C LYS A 100 -4.70 6.01 -17.46
N GLY A 101 -4.17 5.43 -18.53
CA GLY A 101 -3.32 6.12 -19.50
C GLY A 101 -4.09 6.58 -20.74
N GLU A 102 -3.39 7.28 -21.64
CA GLU A 102 -3.94 7.67 -22.93
C GLU A 102 -4.25 6.46 -23.81
N LYS A 103 -5.12 6.62 -24.83
CA LYS A 103 -5.38 5.59 -25.86
C LYS A 103 -5.74 4.22 -25.28
N ASN A 104 -6.49 4.21 -24.16
CA ASN A 104 -6.91 3.00 -23.44
C ASN A 104 -5.75 2.16 -22.86
N THR A 105 -4.58 2.77 -22.66
CA THR A 105 -3.47 2.15 -21.94
C THR A 105 -3.70 2.17 -20.43
N THR A 106 -2.96 1.34 -19.72
CA THR A 106 -2.87 1.32 -18.25
C THR A 106 -1.47 1.75 -17.86
N ILE A 107 -1.34 2.71 -16.95
CA ILE A 107 -0.06 3.09 -16.34
C ILE A 107 0.04 2.36 -14.99
N LEU A 108 1.00 1.45 -14.85
CA LEU A 108 1.26 0.73 -13.60
C LEU A 108 2.43 1.40 -12.88
N VAL A 109 2.18 2.12 -11.79
CA VAL A 109 3.24 2.68 -10.93
C VAL A 109 3.62 1.63 -9.90
N ARG A 110 4.91 1.34 -9.77
CA ARG A 110 5.45 0.23 -8.98
C ARG A 110 6.62 0.71 -8.13
N ASN A 111 6.60 0.34 -6.85
CA ASN A 111 7.67 0.61 -5.92
C ASN A 111 8.87 -0.31 -6.14
N HIS A 112 10.02 0.17 -5.67
CA HIS A 112 11.26 -0.57 -5.57
C HIS A 112 11.83 -0.44 -4.16
N GLU A 113 11.78 -1.53 -3.39
CA GLU A 113 12.17 -1.62 -1.97
C GLU A 113 13.71 -1.61 -1.76
N CYS A 114 14.44 -1.04 -2.72
CA CYS A 114 15.89 -0.92 -2.69
C CYS A 114 16.37 0.00 -1.57
N GLY A 115 17.45 -0.39 -0.89
CA GLY A 115 18.15 0.44 0.09
C GLY A 115 19.13 1.43 -0.56
N THR A 116 20.42 1.27 -0.29
CA THR A 116 21.51 2.00 -0.96
C THR A 116 22.43 1.02 -1.67
N ASN A 117 23.22 1.48 -2.65
CA ASN A 117 24.20 0.67 -3.40
C ASN A 117 23.64 -0.64 -3.99
N HIS A 118 22.35 -0.68 -4.36
CA HIS A 118 21.72 -1.85 -4.95
C HIS A 118 22.24 -2.07 -6.39
N GLN A 119 22.40 -3.32 -6.83
CA GLN A 119 22.89 -3.66 -8.18
C GLN A 119 21.98 -3.11 -9.29
N TYR A 120 20.68 -3.06 -9.03
CA TYR A 120 19.66 -2.53 -9.93
C TYR A 120 18.91 -1.39 -9.22
N PRO A 121 19.49 -0.17 -9.15
CA PRO A 121 18.91 0.95 -8.45
C PRO A 121 17.87 1.69 -9.31
N VAL A 122 16.99 2.46 -8.67
CA VAL A 122 16.15 3.44 -9.35
C VAL A 122 17.00 4.69 -9.64
N ASN A 123 17.40 4.86 -10.91
CA ASN A 123 18.18 6.01 -11.36
C ASN A 123 17.27 7.08 -11.96
N GLY A 124 16.85 8.04 -11.15
CA GLY A 124 16.05 9.18 -11.61
C GLY A 124 16.86 10.45 -11.84
N LYS A 125 16.25 11.40 -12.56
CA LYS A 125 16.83 12.71 -12.88
C LYS A 125 16.68 13.71 -11.73
N ASN A 126 15.68 13.52 -10.86
CA ASN A 126 15.32 14.47 -9.83
C ASN A 126 15.16 13.81 -8.44
N PRO A 127 16.24 13.18 -7.90
CA PRO A 127 16.14 12.40 -6.68
C PRO A 127 15.91 13.27 -5.44
N TRP A 128 15.08 12.77 -4.50
CA TRP A 128 14.97 13.35 -3.16
C TRP A 128 16.32 13.35 -2.43
N SER A 129 16.96 12.17 -2.33
CA SER A 129 18.26 11.98 -1.69
C SER A 129 19.25 11.34 -2.66
N LYS A 130 20.47 11.86 -2.73
CA LYS A 130 21.54 11.31 -3.58
C LYS A 130 22.11 10.02 -2.97
N GLY A 131 22.28 8.99 -3.80
CA GLY A 131 22.84 7.70 -3.38
C GLY A 131 21.82 6.71 -2.80
N ALA A 132 20.57 7.15 -2.65
CA ALA A 132 19.43 6.28 -2.38
C ALA A 132 19.03 5.53 -3.66
N ALA A 133 18.73 4.23 -3.53
CA ALA A 133 18.53 3.33 -4.68
C ALA A 133 17.07 2.89 -4.87
N GLY A 134 16.17 3.29 -3.97
CA GLY A 134 14.73 3.07 -4.07
C GLY A 134 14.00 4.19 -4.80
N GLY A 135 12.70 4.00 -4.94
CA GLY A 135 11.79 4.93 -5.61
C GLY A 135 10.68 4.16 -6.33
N THR A 136 10.22 4.71 -7.44
CA THR A 136 9.18 4.10 -8.26
C THR A 136 9.49 4.17 -9.75
N THR A 137 9.03 3.15 -10.48
CA THR A 137 8.94 3.19 -11.94
C THR A 137 7.49 3.05 -12.36
N ALA A 138 7.16 3.52 -13.56
CA ALA A 138 5.87 3.33 -14.19
C ALA A 138 6.00 2.60 -15.53
N LEU A 139 5.07 1.69 -15.79
CA LEU A 139 4.95 0.94 -17.04
C LEU A 139 3.70 1.38 -17.78
N VAL A 140 3.81 1.70 -19.07
CA VAL A 140 2.64 1.92 -19.94
C VAL A 140 2.30 0.61 -20.62
N VAL A 141 1.16 0.05 -20.27
CA VAL A 141 0.67 -1.25 -20.76
C VAL A 141 -0.48 -1.04 -21.73
N SER A 142 -0.39 -1.63 -22.91
CA SER A 142 -1.44 -1.58 -23.92
C SER A 142 -2.66 -2.43 -23.54
N PRO A 143 -3.84 -2.23 -24.17
CA PRO A 143 -5.00 -3.11 -24.01
C PRO A 143 -4.71 -4.60 -24.25
N ASN A 144 -3.70 -4.91 -25.07
CA ASN A 144 -3.28 -6.28 -25.39
C ASN A 144 -2.25 -6.83 -24.38
N ARG A 145 -2.01 -6.13 -23.27
CA ARG A 145 -1.04 -6.49 -22.22
C ARG A 145 0.41 -6.48 -22.71
N GLU A 146 0.73 -5.66 -23.71
CA GLU A 146 2.11 -5.37 -24.15
C GLU A 146 2.64 -4.13 -23.44
N VAL A 147 3.88 -4.16 -22.96
CA VAL A 147 4.55 -2.96 -22.44
C VAL A 147 5.01 -2.09 -23.59
N ILE A 148 4.57 -0.84 -23.59
CA ILE A 148 4.91 0.18 -24.59
C ILE A 148 6.16 0.94 -24.15
N SER A 149 6.24 1.30 -22.87
CA SER A 149 7.38 1.99 -22.28
C SER A 149 7.46 1.76 -20.77
N GLU A 150 8.65 1.95 -20.22
CA GLU A 150 8.92 1.93 -18.78
C GLU A 150 9.83 3.11 -18.44
N TYR A 151 9.51 3.84 -17.37
CA TYR A 151 10.21 5.05 -16.95
C TYR A 151 10.24 5.20 -15.43
N VAL A 152 11.21 5.96 -14.91
CA VAL A 152 11.27 6.33 -13.49
C VAL A 152 10.21 7.41 -13.22
N SER A 153 9.42 7.23 -12.15
CA SER A 153 8.36 8.17 -11.75
C SER A 153 8.67 8.88 -10.43
N ASN A 154 9.52 8.32 -9.59
CA ASN A 154 10.08 8.95 -8.40
C ASN A 154 11.43 8.27 -8.05
N SER A 155 12.36 9.02 -7.47
CA SER A 155 13.69 8.52 -7.16
C SER A 155 14.30 9.18 -5.92
N GLY A 156 15.38 8.59 -5.42
CA GLY A 156 16.08 9.10 -4.24
C GLY A 156 15.40 8.72 -2.92
N ASN A 157 14.61 7.65 -2.92
CA ASN A 157 14.04 7.04 -1.73
C ASN A 157 14.81 5.79 -1.31
N ILE A 158 14.54 5.29 -0.11
CA ILE A 158 15.00 3.97 0.31
C ILE A 158 13.85 3.13 0.86
N ARG A 159 13.85 1.84 0.54
CA ARG A 159 12.87 0.85 1.01
C ARG A 159 11.42 1.26 0.74
N ASN A 160 11.09 1.65 -0.49
CA ASN A 160 9.69 1.85 -0.87
C ASN A 160 8.96 0.50 -0.83
N CYS A 161 8.15 0.27 0.20
CA CYS A 161 7.44 -1.00 0.36
C CYS A 161 6.09 -0.96 -0.36
N ALA A 162 4.99 -0.68 0.33
CA ALA A 162 3.68 -0.52 -0.27
C ALA A 162 3.29 0.97 -0.40
N GLY A 163 2.01 1.25 -0.33
CA GLY A 163 1.49 2.58 -0.63
C GLY A 163 -0.01 2.58 -0.77
N GLY A 164 -0.53 3.62 -1.43
CA GLY A 164 -1.96 3.79 -1.64
C GLY A 164 -2.27 4.64 -2.86
N PRO A 165 -3.23 4.24 -3.72
CA PRO A 165 -3.72 5.11 -4.77
C PRO A 165 -4.57 6.24 -4.17
N SER A 166 -4.39 7.45 -4.65
CA SER A 166 -5.30 8.56 -4.35
C SER A 166 -6.58 8.46 -5.18
N THR A 167 -7.62 9.17 -4.76
CA THR A 167 -8.88 9.27 -5.50
C THR A 167 -8.77 10.14 -6.76
N TRP A 168 -7.66 10.85 -6.95
CA TRP A 168 -7.40 11.74 -8.09
C TRP A 168 -6.33 11.21 -9.05
N GLY A 169 -5.94 9.94 -8.93
CA GLY A 169 -5.12 9.26 -9.92
C GLY A 169 -3.61 9.40 -9.72
N THR A 170 -3.17 9.65 -8.49
CA THR A 170 -1.76 9.63 -8.08
C THR A 170 -1.47 8.42 -7.19
N TRP A 171 -0.19 8.07 -7.04
CA TRP A 171 0.28 6.99 -6.17
C TRP A 171 1.02 7.58 -4.97
N LEU A 172 0.68 7.17 -3.75
CA LEU A 172 1.50 7.48 -2.57
C LEU A 172 2.44 6.32 -2.32
N THR A 173 3.75 6.56 -2.45
CA THR A 173 4.78 5.57 -2.15
C THR A 173 5.29 5.78 -0.71
N CYS A 174 5.54 4.68 0.01
CA CYS A 174 5.84 4.67 1.44
C CYS A 174 7.25 4.12 1.69
N GLU A 175 8.11 4.89 2.37
CA GLU A 175 9.41 4.39 2.84
C GLU A 175 9.26 3.61 4.16
N GLU A 176 9.55 2.32 4.11
CA GLU A 176 9.48 1.39 5.24
C GLU A 176 10.83 1.37 5.98
N THR A 177 11.21 2.53 6.53
CA THR A 177 12.48 2.69 7.25
C THR A 177 12.44 3.93 8.15
N ARG A 178 13.40 4.03 9.08
CA ARG A 178 13.75 5.28 9.78
C ARG A 178 15.25 5.60 9.69
N ASN A 179 15.95 4.89 8.80
CA ASN A 179 17.40 5.00 8.68
C ASN A 179 17.77 6.16 7.76
N MET A 180 18.93 6.77 7.99
CA MET A 180 19.53 7.77 7.08
C MET A 180 18.66 9.00 6.81
N GLY A 181 17.70 9.32 7.69
CA GLY A 181 16.78 10.46 7.51
C GLY A 181 15.63 10.21 6.54
N HIS A 182 15.34 8.95 6.24
CA HIS A 182 14.20 8.48 5.43
C HIS A 182 13.11 7.87 6.32
N GLY A 183 11.90 7.69 5.77
CA GLY A 183 10.73 7.22 6.50
C GLY A 183 9.50 8.10 6.27
N PHE A 184 9.34 8.55 5.02
CA PHE A 184 8.27 9.46 4.62
C PHE A 184 7.42 8.89 3.49
N VAL A 185 6.27 9.53 3.27
CA VAL A 185 5.38 9.28 2.15
C VAL A 185 5.60 10.34 1.07
N PHE A 186 5.57 9.92 -0.20
CA PHE A 186 5.72 10.79 -1.36
C PHE A 186 4.57 10.58 -2.34
N GLU A 187 4.14 11.65 -3.01
CA GLU A 187 3.06 11.58 -4.00
C GLU A 187 3.62 11.58 -5.42
N VAL A 188 3.29 10.54 -6.17
CA VAL A 188 3.77 10.28 -7.54
C VAL A 188 2.62 10.48 -8.51
N ASP A 189 2.75 11.45 -9.41
CA ASP A 189 1.84 11.61 -10.54
C ASP A 189 2.34 10.77 -11.73
N PRO A 190 1.60 9.73 -12.17
CA PRO A 190 1.99 8.93 -13.31
C PRO A 190 2.07 9.71 -14.64
N LEU A 191 1.37 10.86 -14.73
CA LEU A 191 1.30 11.70 -15.93
C LEU A 191 2.37 12.80 -15.96
N ASP A 192 3.02 13.07 -14.83
CA ASP A 192 4.10 14.06 -14.69
C ASP A 192 5.25 13.47 -13.85
N PRO A 193 5.99 12.50 -14.40
CA PRO A 193 7.01 11.75 -13.66
C PRO A 193 8.16 12.63 -13.18
N GLU A 194 8.69 12.31 -12.00
CA GLU A 194 9.81 13.00 -11.36
C GLU A 194 9.56 14.52 -11.09
N ASN A 195 8.29 14.91 -10.94
CA ASN A 195 7.92 16.27 -10.59
C ASN A 195 8.25 16.65 -9.14
N GLU A 196 7.94 17.89 -8.75
CA GLU A 196 8.25 18.40 -7.42
C GLU A 196 7.58 17.60 -6.29
N MET A 197 6.34 17.14 -6.47
CA MET A 197 5.61 16.37 -5.44
C MET A 197 6.28 15.02 -5.21
N SER A 198 6.76 14.40 -6.29
CA SER A 198 7.38 13.09 -6.26
C SER A 198 8.68 13.06 -5.44
N ARG A 199 9.38 14.19 -5.29
CA ARG A 199 10.60 14.28 -4.46
C ARG A 199 10.40 15.00 -3.12
N THR A 200 9.20 15.47 -2.81
CA THR A 200 8.93 16.25 -1.61
C THR A 200 8.20 15.39 -0.59
N PRO A 201 8.82 15.07 0.57
CA PRO A 201 8.16 14.26 1.58
C PRO A 201 6.94 14.97 2.16
N ILE A 202 5.84 14.25 2.32
CA ILE A 202 4.63 14.74 3.00
C ILE A 202 4.85 14.58 4.52
N ARG A 203 5.63 15.49 5.10
CA ARG A 203 6.12 15.38 6.48
C ARG A 203 5.00 15.21 7.52
N ASP A 204 3.87 15.88 7.34
CA ASP A 204 2.74 15.79 8.28
C ASP A 204 2.04 14.42 8.25
N MET A 205 2.33 13.54 7.29
CA MET A 205 1.92 12.13 7.33
C MET A 205 2.79 11.29 8.30
N GLY A 206 3.87 11.86 8.82
CA GLY A 206 4.67 11.31 9.91
C GLY A 206 5.99 10.68 9.48
N TYR A 207 6.91 10.60 10.45
CA TYR A 207 8.23 10.00 10.34
C TYR A 207 8.27 8.65 11.05
N PHE A 208 8.01 7.57 10.32
CA PHE A 208 8.03 6.20 10.81
C PHE A 208 8.23 5.20 9.67
N SER A 209 8.26 3.89 9.98
CA SER A 209 8.44 2.83 8.97
C SER A 209 7.11 2.57 8.26
N HIS A 210 6.79 3.35 7.21
CA HIS A 210 5.49 3.27 6.54
C HIS A 210 5.38 2.01 5.70
N GLU A 211 4.30 1.25 5.87
CA GLU A 211 3.98 0.08 5.04
C GLU A 211 3.04 0.49 3.89
N ALA A 212 1.75 0.59 4.18
CA ALA A 212 0.71 0.98 3.24
C ALA A 212 -0.11 2.16 3.76
N CYS A 213 -0.78 2.86 2.83
CA CYS A 213 -1.76 3.88 3.16
C CYS A 213 -3.03 3.74 2.31
N ALA A 214 -4.16 4.23 2.82
CA ALA A 214 -5.43 4.20 2.12
C ALA A 214 -6.25 5.45 2.43
N VAL A 215 -6.94 5.98 1.41
CA VAL A 215 -7.80 7.14 1.55
C VAL A 215 -9.27 6.73 1.64
N ASP A 216 -9.99 7.33 2.58
CA ASP A 216 -11.46 7.33 2.57
C ASP A 216 -11.95 8.36 1.54
N PRO A 217 -12.57 7.94 0.42
CA PRO A 217 -12.95 8.83 -0.66
C PRO A 217 -14.01 9.86 -0.27
N MET A 218 -14.82 9.55 0.76
CA MET A 218 -15.90 10.43 1.21
C MET A 218 -15.37 11.59 2.04
N THR A 219 -14.31 11.35 2.82
CA THR A 219 -13.80 12.33 3.77
C THR A 219 -12.45 12.91 3.37
N GLY A 220 -11.67 12.24 2.52
CA GLY A 220 -10.29 12.60 2.20
C GLY A 220 -9.30 12.30 3.33
N VAL A 221 -9.70 11.49 4.31
CA VAL A 221 -8.83 11.04 5.41
C VAL A 221 -7.98 9.88 4.94
N TRP A 222 -6.69 9.90 5.29
CA TRP A 222 -5.75 8.83 5.02
C TRP A 222 -5.52 7.98 6.27
N TYR A 223 -5.44 6.68 6.11
CA TYR A 223 -5.03 5.72 7.14
C TYR A 223 -3.68 5.15 6.77
N LEU A 224 -2.77 5.03 7.74
CA LEU A 224 -1.39 4.62 7.52
C LEU A 224 -1.03 3.49 8.48
N THR A 225 -0.22 2.57 7.98
CA THR A 225 0.28 1.40 8.73
C THR A 225 1.78 1.53 8.93
N GLU A 226 2.26 1.05 10.07
CA GLU A 226 3.69 1.01 10.40
C GLU A 226 4.16 -0.45 10.46
N ASP A 227 5.19 -0.79 9.69
CA ASP A 227 5.89 -2.07 9.79
C ASP A 227 7.23 -1.88 10.51
N ASN A 228 7.15 -1.88 11.85
CA ASN A 228 8.29 -1.88 12.75
C ASN A 228 7.80 -2.26 14.15
N SER A 229 8.64 -2.78 15.04
CA SER A 229 8.24 -3.11 16.41
C SER A 229 8.69 -2.03 17.42
N PRO A 230 7.79 -1.46 18.25
CA PRO A 230 6.32 -1.61 18.21
C PRO A 230 5.70 -0.91 17.00
N SER A 231 4.60 -1.42 16.44
CA SER A 231 3.90 -0.83 15.28
C SER A 231 2.62 -0.15 15.72
N PHE A 232 2.23 0.92 15.04
CA PHE A 232 0.98 1.64 15.34
C PHE A 232 0.14 1.83 14.08
N PHE A 233 -1.14 2.13 14.29
CA PHE A 233 -2.08 2.50 13.23
C PHE A 233 -2.37 4.00 13.29
N TYR A 234 -2.20 4.70 12.18
CA TYR A 234 -2.32 6.15 12.12
C TYR A 234 -3.44 6.59 11.20
N ARG A 235 -3.89 7.82 11.42
CA ARG A 235 -4.82 8.54 10.57
C ARG A 235 -4.31 9.96 10.32
N PHE A 236 -4.23 10.34 9.06
CA PHE A 236 -3.87 11.67 8.60
C PHE A 236 -5.10 12.39 8.02
N THR A 237 -5.35 13.60 8.51
CA THR A 237 -6.39 14.51 8.05
C THR A 237 -5.73 15.68 7.33
N PRO A 238 -5.79 15.76 5.98
CA PRO A 238 -5.27 16.91 5.25
C PRO A 238 -5.99 18.20 5.62
N TYR A 239 -5.28 19.34 5.65
CA TYR A 239 -5.90 20.66 5.77
C TYR A 239 -6.67 21.04 4.50
N ASP A 240 -6.17 20.62 3.33
CA ASP A 240 -6.87 20.73 2.06
C ASP A 240 -7.48 19.37 1.67
N ARG A 241 -8.81 19.25 1.84
CA ARG A 241 -9.56 18.05 1.47
C ARG A 241 -10.17 18.12 0.07
N SER A 242 -9.64 18.98 -0.82
CA SER A 242 -10.12 19.07 -2.20
C SER A 242 -9.76 17.87 -3.07
N GLN A 243 -8.91 16.96 -2.56
CA GLN A 243 -8.56 15.68 -3.19
C GLN A 243 -7.95 15.89 -4.59
N LYS A 244 -6.85 16.65 -4.64
CA LYS A 244 -6.11 16.99 -5.87
C LYS A 244 -4.61 16.88 -5.62
N LEU A 245 -3.83 16.79 -6.71
CA LEU A 245 -2.37 16.89 -6.65
C LEU A 245 -1.97 18.18 -5.91
N GLY A 246 -1.07 18.07 -4.92
CA GLY A 246 -0.63 19.20 -4.11
C GLY A 246 -1.47 19.44 -2.84
N SER A 247 -2.62 18.77 -2.67
CA SER A 247 -3.46 18.95 -1.48
C SER A 247 -2.79 18.42 -0.20
N LEU A 248 -2.05 17.31 -0.29
CA LEU A 248 -1.41 16.67 0.86
C LEU A 248 -0.20 17.45 1.37
N GLN A 249 0.51 18.14 0.46
CA GLN A 249 1.70 18.94 0.74
C GLN A 249 1.39 20.22 1.50
N LYS A 250 0.11 20.61 1.57
CA LYS A 250 -0.36 21.68 2.46
C LYS A 250 -0.39 21.28 3.93
N GLY A 251 -0.08 20.03 4.24
CA GLY A 251 -0.02 19.52 5.60
C GLY A 251 -1.37 19.07 6.13
N GLY A 252 -1.37 18.69 7.40
CA GLY A 252 -2.56 18.17 8.07
C GLY A 252 -2.31 17.75 9.50
N LYS A 253 -3.31 17.08 10.07
CA LYS A 253 -3.26 16.55 11.43
C LYS A 253 -3.03 15.05 11.40
N LEU A 254 -2.02 14.57 12.15
CA LEU A 254 -1.73 13.15 12.32
C LEU A 254 -2.19 12.67 13.70
N GLU A 255 -2.85 11.51 13.73
CA GLU A 255 -3.35 10.89 14.95
C GLU A 255 -3.01 9.40 14.97
N ALA A 256 -2.66 8.87 16.14
CA ALA A 256 -2.48 7.45 16.39
C ALA A 256 -3.74 6.85 17.02
N ALA A 257 -4.08 5.63 16.62
CA ALA A 257 -5.23 4.89 17.14
C ALA A 257 -4.92 4.29 18.51
N ALA A 258 -5.84 4.46 19.46
CA ALA A 258 -5.75 3.91 20.81
C ALA A 258 -7.08 3.29 21.23
N PHE A 259 -7.06 2.37 22.20
CA PHE A 259 -8.29 1.85 22.78
C PHE A 259 -8.91 2.84 23.77
N ASP A 260 -10.24 2.89 23.76
CA ASP A 260 -11.01 3.57 24.78
C ASP A 260 -10.94 2.78 26.10
N GLU A 261 -10.27 3.34 27.11
CA GLU A 261 -10.25 2.87 28.51
C GLU A 261 -9.96 1.35 28.72
N LEU A 262 -9.07 0.73 27.94
CA LEU A 262 -8.64 -0.66 28.18
C LEU A 262 -7.32 -0.75 28.97
N PRO A 263 -7.16 -1.76 29.85
CA PRO A 263 -5.95 -1.96 30.65
C PRO A 263 -4.72 -2.41 29.84
N SER A 264 -4.90 -2.79 28.57
CA SER A 264 -3.82 -3.21 27.67
C SER A 264 -3.92 -2.53 26.31
N ASN A 265 -2.76 -2.23 25.73
CA ASN A 265 -2.60 -1.65 24.40
C ASN A 265 -1.99 -2.64 23.39
N GLN A 266 -1.85 -3.93 23.72
CA GLN A 266 -1.27 -4.94 22.84
C GLN A 266 -2.34 -5.72 22.09
N ALA A 267 -2.36 -5.64 20.75
CA ALA A 267 -3.36 -6.34 19.94
C ALA A 267 -3.40 -7.86 20.19
N SER A 268 -2.23 -8.45 20.49
CA SER A 268 -2.06 -9.88 20.78
C SER A 268 -2.77 -10.36 22.06
N GLN A 269 -3.23 -9.45 22.91
CA GLN A 269 -3.90 -9.79 24.18
C GLN A 269 -5.43 -9.85 24.05
N PHE A 270 -6.01 -9.56 22.88
CA PHE A 270 -7.45 -9.59 22.67
C PHE A 270 -7.93 -10.91 22.06
N ALA A 271 -9.18 -11.26 22.36
CA ALA A 271 -9.83 -12.44 21.78
C ALA A 271 -10.36 -12.15 20.37
N SER A 272 -10.36 -13.16 19.50
CA SER A 272 -10.97 -13.05 18.17
C SER A 272 -12.46 -12.66 18.26
N GLY A 273 -12.88 -11.67 17.48
CA GLY A 273 -14.25 -11.16 17.47
C GLY A 273 -14.58 -10.16 18.59
N GLN A 274 -13.62 -9.86 19.47
CA GLN A 274 -13.78 -8.80 20.48
C GLN A 274 -13.94 -7.43 19.81
N LYS A 275 -14.88 -6.63 20.33
CA LYS A 275 -15.13 -5.25 19.88
C LYS A 275 -14.63 -4.29 20.95
N PHE A 276 -14.07 -3.17 20.52
CA PHE A 276 -13.57 -2.11 21.38
C PHE A 276 -13.85 -0.74 20.75
N GLY A 277 -13.94 0.29 21.58
CA GLY A 277 -13.93 1.68 21.12
C GLY A 277 -12.51 2.08 20.70
N VAL A 278 -12.41 2.85 19.62
CA VAL A 278 -11.15 3.45 19.18
C VAL A 278 -11.23 4.95 19.38
N VAL A 279 -10.23 5.51 20.06
CA VAL A 279 -10.00 6.95 20.16
C VAL A 279 -8.76 7.32 19.35
N TRP A 280 -8.74 8.53 18.82
CA TRP A 280 -7.65 9.05 18.01
C TRP A 280 -6.89 10.10 18.81
N LYS A 281 -5.58 9.87 19.00
CA LYS A 281 -4.72 10.75 19.79
C LYS A 281 -3.77 11.48 18.85
N GLU A 282 -3.82 12.80 18.87
CA GLU A 282 -2.92 13.63 18.05
C GLU A 282 -1.45 13.38 18.42
N VAL A 283 -0.60 13.25 17.42
CA VAL A 283 0.84 13.00 17.56
C VAL A 283 1.62 14.02 16.76
N ASN A 284 2.82 14.37 17.21
CA ASN A 284 3.72 15.18 16.40
C ASN A 284 4.29 14.33 15.25
N PRO A 285 4.10 14.71 13.97
CA PRO A 285 4.55 13.93 12.83
C PRO A 285 6.04 13.54 12.85
N GLU A 286 6.93 14.44 13.28
CA GLU A 286 8.38 14.20 13.28
C GLU A 286 8.84 13.20 14.37
N ARG A 287 7.96 12.84 15.30
CA ARG A 287 8.20 11.87 16.39
C ARG A 287 6.97 11.01 16.67
N ALA A 288 6.23 10.67 15.60
CA ALA A 288 4.90 10.08 15.70
C ALA A 288 4.91 8.75 16.47
N LYS A 289 5.93 7.91 16.25
CA LYS A 289 6.11 6.63 16.95
C LYS A 289 6.33 6.82 18.45
N GLU A 290 7.17 7.77 18.81
CA GLU A 290 7.48 8.07 20.21
C GLU A 290 6.24 8.62 20.93
N ASP A 291 5.49 9.51 20.28
CA ASP A 291 4.25 10.08 20.83
C ASP A 291 3.15 9.03 20.92
N ALA A 292 2.97 8.19 19.90
CA ALA A 292 2.02 7.07 19.92
C ALA A 292 2.31 6.13 21.09
N THR A 293 3.57 5.81 21.34
CA THR A 293 4.00 5.02 22.50
C THR A 293 3.64 5.72 23.82
N ALA A 294 4.00 6.99 23.97
CA ALA A 294 3.76 7.75 25.20
C ALA A 294 2.26 7.95 25.50
N LEU A 295 1.45 8.04 24.45
CA LEU A 295 0.00 8.22 24.53
C LEU A 295 -0.74 6.88 24.67
N GLY A 296 -0.04 5.74 24.72
CA GLY A 296 -0.68 4.43 24.84
C GLY A 296 -1.53 4.07 23.63
N ALA A 297 -1.11 4.45 22.42
CA ALA A 297 -1.64 3.90 21.18
C ALA A 297 -1.47 2.37 21.16
N PHE A 298 -2.36 1.68 20.44
CA PHE A 298 -2.27 0.23 20.41
C PHE A 298 -1.16 -0.25 19.48
N VAL A 299 -0.45 -1.26 19.95
CA VAL A 299 0.60 -1.94 19.21
C VAL A 299 -0.04 -3.01 18.34
N LEU A 300 0.09 -2.88 17.02
CA LEU A 300 -0.33 -3.92 16.09
C LEU A 300 0.60 -5.14 16.25
N ALA A 301 0.06 -6.34 16.13
CA ALA A 301 0.91 -7.53 16.01
C ALA A 301 1.46 -7.55 14.59
N VAL A 302 2.78 -7.42 14.46
CA VAL A 302 3.52 -7.63 13.21
C VAL A 302 4.04 -9.06 13.21
#